data_AF-A0A0L0GAW8-F1
#
_entry.id   AF-A0A0L0GAW8-F1
#
_cell.length_a   1.000
_cell.length_b   1.000
_cell.length_c   1.000
_cell.angle_alpha   90.00
_cell.angle_beta   90.00
_cell.angle_gamma   90.00
#
_symmetry.space_group_name_H-M   'P 1'
#
loop_
_entity.id
_entity.type
_entity.pdbx_description
1 polymer ?
#
loop_
_entity_poly.entity_id
_entity_poly.type
_entity_poly.pdbx_seq_one_letter_code
_entity_poly.pdbx_strand_id
1 'polypeptide(L)' 'MISQNEEAIQKAVYADLKKSPEEVWLAETQASINGIDSMIANVDSWSRATHVDTDVFNYPATSMIKPELMGTALTIGC' A
#
# COMPACT_ATOMS: atom_id res chain seq x y z
N MET A 1 8.31 12.96 1.06
CA MET A 1 7.11 13.74 0.70
C MET A 1 6.26 14.02 1.93
N ILE A 2 5.62 13.03 2.55
CA ILE A 2 4.70 13.23 3.70
C ILE A 2 5.37 14.00 4.85
N SER A 3 6.44 13.46 5.45
CA SER A 3 7.12 14.11 6.58
C SER A 3 7.76 15.47 6.24
N GLN A 4 8.11 15.71 4.98
CA GLN A 4 8.69 16.98 4.54
C GLN A 4 7.63 18.08 4.37
N ASN A 5 6.36 17.71 4.21
CA ASN A 5 5.26 18.64 3.94
C ASN A 5 4.21 18.62 5.07
N GLU A 6 4.57 18.13 6.25
CA GLU A 6 3.65 17.89 7.35
C GLU A 6 2.86 19.16 7.75
N GLU A 7 3.54 20.30 7.90
CA GLU A 7 2.90 21.58 8.21
C GLU A 7 1.93 22.04 7.10
N ALA A 8 2.30 21.84 5.84
CA ALA A 8 1.46 22.20 4.70
C ALA A 8 0.21 21.33 4.63
N ILE A 9 0.34 20.03 4.91
CA ILE A 9 -0.78 19.07 4.98
C ILE A 9 -1.72 19.48 6.12
N GLN A 10 -1.20 19.69 7.32
CA GLN A 10 -2.01 20.09 8.49
C GLN A 10 -2.76 21.40 8.22
N LYS A 11 -2.11 22.38 7.59
CA LYS A 11 -2.73 23.66 7.23
C LYS A 11 -3.87 23.50 6.21
N ALA A 12 -3.69 22.65 5.20
CA ALA A 12 -4.71 22.37 4.19
C ALA A 12 -5.92 21.65 4.82
N VAL A 13 -5.67 20.60 5.60
CA VAL A 13 -6.73 19.84 6.28
C VAL A 13 -7.47 20.71 7.31
N TYR A 14 -6.78 21.61 8.00
CA TYR A 14 -7.43 22.59 8.87
C TYR A 14 -8.32 23.57 8.09
N ALA A 15 -7.92 23.98 6.89
CA ALA A 15 -8.72 24.87 6.06
C ALA A 15 -10.06 24.23 5.68
N ASP A 16 -10.04 22.94 5.32
CA ASP A 16 -11.20 22.20 4.81
C ASP A 16 -12.07 21.61 5.94
N LEU A 17 -11.44 21.01 6.94
CA LEU A 17 -12.12 20.20 7.96
C LEU A 17 -12.06 20.78 9.38
N LYS A 18 -11.27 21.84 9.61
CA LYS A 18 -11.04 22.46 10.93
C LYS A 18 -10.49 21.50 12.01
N LYS A 19 -9.90 20.36 11.61
CA LYS A 19 -9.26 19.40 12.51
C LYS A 19 -7.97 19.97 13.10
N SER A 20 -7.71 19.68 14.36
CA SER A 20 -6.46 20.10 15.01
C SER A 20 -5.23 19.42 14.38
N PRO A 21 -4.04 20.04 14.40
CA PRO A 21 -2.82 19.43 13.84
C PRO A 21 -2.50 18.05 14.43
N GLU A 22 -2.70 17.88 15.73
CA GLU A 22 -2.53 16.62 16.47
C GLU A 22 -3.43 15.51 15.92
N GLU A 23 -4.70 15.85 15.64
CA GLU A 23 -5.68 14.92 15.09
C GLU A 23 -5.32 14.51 13.65
N VAL A 24 -4.93 15.48 12.82
CA VAL A 24 -4.49 15.22 11.43
C VAL A 24 -3.24 14.36 11.41
N TRP A 25 -2.30 14.63 12.31
CA TRP A 25 -1.08 13.84 12.43
C TRP A 25 -1.39 12.38 12.78
N LEU A 26 -2.20 12.16 13.82
CA LEU A 26 -2.51 10.81 14.30
C LEU A 26 -3.38 10.02 13.30
N ALA A 27 -4.43 10.64 12.77
CA ALA A 27 -5.44 9.94 11.98
C ALA A 27 -5.05 9.79 10.50
N GLU A 28 -4.35 10.77 9.92
CA GLU A 28 -4.11 10.82 8.47
C GLU A 28 -2.64 10.58 8.13
N THR A 29 -1.73 11.27 8.84
CA THR A 29 -0.30 11.22 8.54
C THR A 29 0.32 9.90 9.02
N GLN A 30 0.14 9.55 10.30
CA GLN A 30 0.72 8.33 10.88
C GLN A 30 0.15 7.06 10.23
N ALA A 31 -1.15 7.05 9.92
CA ALA A 31 -1.79 5.93 9.23
C ALA A 31 -1.16 5.69 7.85
N SER A 32 -0.89 6.75 7.10
CA SER A 32 -0.22 6.68 5.80
C SER A 32 1.23 6.18 5.91
N ILE A 33 1.99 6.68 6.88
CA ILE A 33 3.39 6.26 7.13
C ILE A 33 3.43 4.76 7.47
N ASN A 34 2.60 4.31 8.42
CA ASN A 34 2.53 2.90 8.81
C ASN A 34 2.14 2.01 7.61
N GLY A 35 1.23 2.50 6.76
CA GLY A 35 0.85 1.80 5.53
C GLY A 35 2.04 1.62 4.57
N ILE A 36 2.81 2.69 4.35
CA ILE A 36 4.01 2.66 3.51
C ILE A 36 5.06 1.70 4.08
N ASP A 37 5.35 1.80 5.38
CA ASP A 37 6.35 0.94 6.04
C ASP A 37 5.97 -0.54 5.94
N SER A 38 4.68 -0.85 6.15
CA SER A 38 4.15 -2.21 5.97
C SER A 38 4.27 -2.69 4.52
N MET A 39 3.97 -1.84 3.54
CA MET A 39 4.12 -2.18 2.13
C MET A 39 5.58 -2.46 1.78
N ILE A 40 6.52 -1.60 2.18
CA ILE A 40 7.95 -1.78 1.94
C ILE A 40 8.44 -3.09 2.58
N ALA A 41 8.03 -3.38 3.82
CA ALA A 41 8.46 -4.57 4.53
C ALA A 41 8.00 -5.88 3.86
N ASN A 42 6.88 -5.86 3.13
CA ASN A 42 6.25 -7.07 2.62
C ASN A 42 6.22 -7.20 1.08
N VAL A 43 6.52 -6.12 0.32
CA VAL A 43 6.36 -6.10 -1.14
C VAL A 43 7.13 -7.23 -1.83
N ASP A 44 8.35 -7.52 -1.39
CA ASP A 44 9.17 -8.61 -1.97
C ASP A 44 8.57 -10.00 -1.76
N SER A 45 7.82 -10.18 -0.66
CA SER A 45 7.09 -11.42 -0.41
C SER A 45 5.82 -11.47 -1.25
N TRP A 46 5.09 -10.36 -1.34
CA TRP A 46 3.82 -10.28 -2.06
C TRP A 46 3.98 -10.41 -3.58
N SER A 47 5.10 -9.97 -4.15
CA SER A 47 5.34 -10.06 -5.60
C SER A 47 5.95 -11.40 -6.04
N ARG A 48 6.32 -12.28 -5.11
CA ARG A 48 7.04 -13.53 -5.42
C ARG A 48 6.11 -14.57 -6.07
N ALA A 49 6.61 -15.26 -7.10
CA ALA A 49 5.93 -16.44 -7.64
C ALA A 49 5.85 -17.53 -6.57
N THR A 50 4.65 -18.06 -6.36
CA THR A 50 4.38 -19.07 -5.34
C THR A 50 4.04 -20.40 -6.00
N HIS A 51 4.75 -21.47 -5.62
CA HIS A 51 4.44 -22.81 -6.09
C HIS A 51 3.09 -23.28 -5.57
N VAL A 52 2.36 -23.99 -6.42
CA VAL A 52 1.10 -24.66 -6.08
C VAL A 52 1.18 -26.12 -6.48
N ASP A 53 0.39 -26.96 -5.82
CA ASP A 53 0.40 -28.40 -6.07
C ASP A 53 0.06 -28.71 -7.53
N THR A 54 0.88 -29.57 -8.14
CA THR A 54 0.67 -30.05 -9.51
C THR A 54 0.01 -31.43 -9.46
N ASP A 55 -1.10 -31.59 -10.19
CA ASP A 55 -1.80 -32.87 -10.30
C ASP A 55 -0.87 -33.94 -10.93
N VAL A 56 -1.05 -35.20 -10.52
CA VAL A 56 -0.24 -36.36 -10.92
C VAL A 56 -0.24 -36.55 -12.44
N PHE A 57 -1.35 -36.23 -13.11
CA PHE A 57 -1.45 -36.31 -14.57
C PHE A 57 -0.48 -35.37 -15.30
N ASN A 58 -0.04 -34.31 -14.65
CA ASN A 58 0.88 -33.33 -15.20
C ASN A 58 2.34 -33.57 -14.79
N TYR A 59 2.66 -34.68 -14.10
CA TYR A 59 4.04 -35.01 -13.75
C TYR A 59 4.89 -35.21 -15.03
N PRO A 60 6.10 -34.61 -15.16
CA PRO A 60 6.91 -33.93 -14.14
C PRO A 60 6.85 -32.38 -14.16
N ALA A 61 5.78 -31.78 -14.67
CA ALA A 61 5.65 -30.32 -14.73
C ALA A 61 5.53 -29.67 -13.34
N THR A 62 5.75 -28.35 -13.28
CA THR A 62 5.60 -27.54 -12.05
C THR A 62 4.56 -26.44 -12.25
N SER A 63 3.70 -26.23 -11.24
CA SER A 63 2.67 -25.19 -11.23
C SER A 63 3.03 -24.04 -10.29
N MET A 64 2.74 -22.80 -10.68
CA MET A 64 3.01 -21.60 -9.90
C MET A 64 1.95 -20.52 -10.16
N ILE A 65 1.74 -19.65 -9.18
CA ILE A 65 0.96 -18.40 -9.31
C ILE A 65 1.93 -17.23 -9.16
N LYS A 66 1.95 -16.34 -10.15
CA LYS A 66 2.78 -15.13 -10.13
C LYS A 66 1.89 -13.89 -10.20
N PRO A 67 1.90 -13.04 -9.15
CA PRO A 67 1.21 -11.75 -9.19
C PRO A 67 1.85 -10.83 -10.22
N GLU A 68 1.04 -10.19 -11.06
CA GLU A 68 1.50 -9.24 -12.07
C GLU A 68 0.67 -7.96 -12.07
N LEU A 69 1.23 -6.88 -12.60
CA LEU A 69 0.60 -5.58 -12.63
C LEU A 69 -0.61 -5.59 -13.58
N MET A 70 -1.73 -5.02 -13.12
CA MET A 70 -2.95 -4.89 -13.93
C MET A 70 -2.90 -3.75 -14.97
N GLY A 71 -1.82 -2.96 -14.97
CA GLY A 71 -1.67 -1.77 -15.80
C GLY A 71 -2.08 -0.51 -15.05
N THR A 72 -2.90 0.34 -15.68
CA THR A 72 -3.30 1.64 -15.14
C THR A 72 -4.43 1.51 -14.12
N ALA A 73 -4.21 2.01 -12.90
CA ALA A 73 -5.23 2.11 -11.85
C ALA A 73 -5.75 3.55 -11.72
N LEU A 74 -7.07 3.71 -11.56
CA LEU A 74 -7.72 4.98 -11.22
C LEU A 74 -8.06 4.98 -9.72
N THR A 75 -7.63 6.02 -9.01
CA THR A 75 -7.99 6.25 -7.61
C THR A 75 -8.85 7.50 -7.50
N ILE A 76 -10.03 7.39 -6.87
CA ILE A 76 -10.95 8.50 -6.62
C ILE A 76 -10.98 8.71 -5.10
N GLY A 77 -10.45 9.84 -4.64
CA GLY A 77 -10.47 10.23 -3.23
C GLY A 77 -11.86 10.70 -2.77
N CYS A 78 -12.08 10.71 -1.46
CA CYS A 78 -13.30 11.20 -0.81
C CYS A 78 -13.04 12.48 -0.02
#